data_AF-A0A7W7CEL3-F1
#
_entry.id   AF-A0A7W7CEL3-F1
#
_cell.length_a   1.000
_cell.length_b   1.000
_cell.length_c   1.000
_cell.angle_alpha   90.00
_cell.angle_beta   90.00
_cell.angle_gamma   90.00
#
_symmetry.space_group_name_H-M   'P 1'
#
loop_
_entity.id
_entity.type
_entity.pdbx_description
1 polymer ?
#
loop_
_entity_poly.entity_id
_entity_poly.type
_entity_poly.pdbx_seq_one_letter_code
_entity_poly.pdbx_strand_id
1 'polypeptide(L)'
;MTVRNVELADRLVAALAGIRIDAEEHFAVLGARELHADTGKDLARALALACYEVLHVGWALPHAGSPRSRRDRGFEQRLAAAVPHRETPVSVTFLDLDPATERVLVRRDGVRVWLPANVIGADFEHIPDSPLVLRCDPARPAVSPGFFLVDGSRPPVTSGPLLRVYLHLRSAESTPEIWSIVLNTLHAGDIAYRAKVISDQAAFPRRDGLVVYLGEGDWQAADLIATAVRGHPGLGADVSMFASALGAGVATAWEPVDTHPGMRGLSFGQHRAHVLATALLAAAQDGESPESAVCQAFRQARIDPRDPARNLP
;
A
#
# COMPACT_ATOMS: atom_id res chain seq x y z
N MET A 1 41.50 -5.56 -9.90
CA MET A 1 40.17 -5.95 -9.40
C MET A 1 39.40 -4.67 -9.17
N THR A 2 38.64 -4.22 -10.16
CA THR A 2 37.91 -2.95 -10.09
C THR A 2 36.68 -3.17 -9.22
N VAL A 3 36.66 -2.58 -8.02
CA VAL A 3 35.47 -2.53 -7.17
C VAL A 3 34.41 -1.79 -7.98
N ARG A 4 33.44 -2.52 -8.55
CA ARG A 4 32.24 -1.89 -9.11
C ARG A 4 31.57 -1.21 -7.93
N ASN A 5 31.60 0.11 -7.93
CA ASN A 5 30.89 0.93 -6.95
C ASN A 5 29.41 0.81 -7.31
N VAL A 6 28.76 -0.26 -6.84
CA VAL A 6 27.37 -0.53 -7.21
C VAL A 6 26.50 0.49 -6.49
N GLU A 7 25.89 1.39 -7.26
CA GLU A 7 25.00 2.43 -6.73
C GLU A 7 23.60 1.89 -6.41
N LEU A 8 23.36 0.59 -6.59
CA LEU A 8 22.10 -0.09 -6.35
C LEU A 8 22.17 -0.90 -5.05
N ALA A 9 21.04 -1.02 -4.34
CA ALA A 9 20.94 -1.85 -3.14
C ALA A 9 21.34 -3.32 -3.42
N ASP A 10 22.20 -3.90 -2.59
CA ASP A 10 22.74 -5.27 -2.77
C ASP A 10 21.66 -6.34 -2.98
N ARG A 11 20.54 -6.23 -2.25
CA ARG A 11 19.39 -7.13 -2.39
C ARG A 11 18.73 -7.07 -3.77
N LEU A 12 18.74 -5.90 -4.41
CA LEU A 12 18.24 -5.76 -5.77
C LEU A 12 19.25 -6.31 -6.76
N VAL A 13 20.55 -6.06 -6.57
CA VAL A 13 21.60 -6.67 -7.40
C VAL A 13 21.48 -8.19 -7.42
N ALA A 14 21.30 -8.80 -6.24
CA ALA A 14 21.07 -10.24 -6.13
C ALA A 14 19.77 -10.69 -6.83
N ALA A 15 18.69 -9.91 -6.74
CA ALA A 15 17.44 -10.21 -7.43
C ALA A 15 17.59 -10.10 -8.97
N LEU A 16 18.31 -9.09 -9.46
CA LEU A 16 18.55 -8.86 -10.89
C LEU A 16 19.30 -10.03 -11.54
N ALA A 17 20.24 -10.66 -10.83
CA ALA A 17 20.95 -11.83 -11.32
C ALA A 17 20.03 -13.04 -11.61
N GLY A 18 18.83 -13.06 -11.00
CA GLY A 18 17.81 -14.07 -11.24
C GLY A 18 16.79 -13.71 -12.33
N ILE A 19 16.99 -12.58 -13.04
CA ILE A 19 16.09 -12.09 -14.09
C ILE A 19 16.78 -12.23 -15.44
N ARG A 20 16.10 -12.87 -16.39
CA ARG A 20 16.53 -12.93 -17.79
C ARG A 20 15.44 -12.36 -18.68
N ILE A 21 15.81 -11.57 -19.67
CA ILE A 21 14.87 -10.97 -20.63
C ILE A 21 15.44 -11.20 -22.02
N ASP A 22 14.58 -11.69 -22.90
CA ASP A 22 14.79 -11.73 -24.33
C ASP A 22 13.76 -10.79 -24.95
N ALA A 23 14.22 -9.61 -25.37
CA ALA A 23 13.34 -8.58 -25.88
C ALA A 23 12.87 -8.87 -27.32
N GLU A 24 13.61 -9.66 -28.09
CA GLU A 24 13.25 -10.03 -29.46
C GLU A 24 12.16 -11.09 -29.46
N GLU A 25 12.29 -12.10 -28.60
CA GLU A 25 11.30 -13.17 -28.43
C GLU A 25 10.13 -12.80 -27.49
N HIS A 26 10.10 -11.56 -27.02
CA HIS A 26 9.13 -11.06 -26.04
C HIS A 26 8.97 -12.02 -24.83
N PHE A 27 10.10 -12.46 -24.30
CA PHE A 27 10.19 -13.48 -23.26
C PHE A 27 10.95 -12.96 -22.04
N ALA A 28 10.53 -13.35 -20.83
CA ALA A 28 11.27 -13.07 -19.61
C ALA A 28 11.16 -14.21 -18.59
N VAL A 29 12.19 -14.36 -17.78
CA VAL A 29 12.25 -15.28 -16.65
C VAL A 29 12.53 -14.48 -15.38
N LEU A 30 11.72 -14.71 -14.34
CA LEU A 30 11.90 -14.14 -13.00
C LEU A 30 11.75 -15.28 -11.98
N GLY A 31 12.87 -15.79 -11.47
CA GLY A 31 12.86 -16.96 -10.58
C GLY A 31 12.24 -18.18 -11.27
N ALA A 32 11.14 -18.70 -10.71
CA ALA A 32 10.40 -19.85 -11.27
C ALA A 32 9.33 -19.45 -12.30
N ARG A 33 9.22 -18.17 -12.66
CA ARG A 33 8.20 -17.68 -13.59
C ARG A 33 8.79 -17.48 -14.97
N GLU A 34 8.10 -18.03 -15.96
CA GLU A 34 8.31 -17.78 -17.38
C GLU A 34 7.17 -16.93 -17.91
N LEU A 35 7.52 -15.87 -18.65
CA LEU A 35 6.59 -14.88 -19.17
C LEU A 35 6.77 -14.82 -20.68
N HIS A 36 5.67 -15.01 -21.41
CA HIS A 36 5.60 -14.84 -22.86
C HIS A 36 4.55 -13.79 -23.19
N ALA A 37 4.79 -12.98 -24.20
CA ALA A 37 3.83 -11.99 -24.67
C ALA A 37 3.91 -11.80 -26.19
N ASP A 38 2.82 -11.30 -26.79
CA ASP A 38 2.77 -11.05 -28.24
C ASP A 38 3.55 -9.77 -28.62
N THR A 39 3.69 -8.83 -27.67
CA THR A 39 4.36 -7.55 -27.90
C THR A 39 5.25 -7.18 -26.72
N GLY A 40 6.30 -6.39 -26.96
CA GLY A 40 7.15 -5.86 -25.89
C GLY A 40 6.37 -5.02 -24.86
N LYS A 41 5.28 -4.36 -25.27
CA LYS A 41 4.40 -3.63 -24.35
C LYS A 41 3.65 -4.56 -23.40
N ASP A 42 3.21 -5.70 -23.90
CA ASP A 42 2.52 -6.70 -23.08
C ASP A 42 3.51 -7.45 -22.19
N LEU A 43 4.74 -7.70 -22.68
CA LEU A 43 5.83 -8.21 -21.85
C LEU A 43 6.14 -7.25 -20.70
N ALA A 44 6.25 -5.94 -20.97
CA ALA A 44 6.51 -4.93 -19.92
C ALA A 44 5.45 -4.97 -18.81
N ARG A 45 4.18 -5.10 -19.18
CA ARG A 45 3.06 -5.23 -18.22
C ARG A 45 3.15 -6.52 -17.42
N ALA A 46 3.40 -7.65 -18.09
CA ALA A 46 3.52 -8.96 -17.45
C ALA A 46 4.72 -8.98 -16.49
N LEU A 47 5.86 -8.43 -16.90
CA LEU A 47 7.07 -8.32 -16.09
C LEU A 47 6.86 -7.40 -14.88
N ALA A 48 6.20 -6.25 -15.06
CA ALA A 48 5.87 -5.36 -13.94
C ALA A 48 4.99 -6.06 -12.89
N LEU A 49 3.98 -6.82 -13.34
CA LEU A 49 3.13 -7.61 -12.45
C LEU A 49 3.93 -8.72 -11.75
N ALA A 50 4.77 -9.45 -12.48
CA ALA A 50 5.60 -10.51 -11.92
C ALA A 50 6.61 -9.97 -10.90
N CYS A 51 7.27 -8.85 -11.20
CA CYS A 51 8.15 -8.14 -10.26
C CYS A 51 7.38 -7.72 -8.99
N TYR A 52 6.16 -7.21 -9.13
CA TYR A 52 5.32 -6.87 -7.99
C TYR A 52 5.00 -8.11 -7.14
N GLU A 53 4.53 -9.19 -7.75
CA GLU A 53 4.12 -10.39 -7.03
C GLU A 53 5.31 -11.11 -6.35
N VAL A 54 6.44 -11.24 -7.03
CA VAL A 54 7.61 -11.95 -6.49
C VAL A 54 8.38 -11.09 -5.48
N LEU A 55 8.68 -9.84 -5.83
CA LEU A 55 9.60 -8.99 -5.07
C LEU A 55 8.90 -8.17 -3.99
N HIS A 56 7.63 -7.80 -4.20
CA HIS A 56 6.84 -7.08 -3.20
C HIS A 56 5.94 -7.98 -2.39
N VAL A 57 5.02 -8.71 -3.04
CA VAL A 57 4.00 -9.53 -2.34
C VAL A 57 4.63 -10.79 -1.72
N GLY A 58 5.57 -11.43 -2.41
CA GLY A 58 6.26 -12.65 -1.98
C GLY A 58 5.72 -13.95 -2.59
N TRP A 59 4.98 -13.89 -3.70
CA TRP A 59 4.47 -15.07 -4.41
C TRP A 59 5.46 -15.55 -5.47
N ALA A 60 6.16 -16.66 -5.20
CA ALA A 60 7.12 -17.24 -6.13
C ALA A 60 6.47 -17.69 -7.45
N LEU A 61 5.32 -18.37 -7.38
CA LEU A 61 4.54 -18.81 -8.53
C LEU A 61 3.34 -17.89 -8.77
N PRO A 62 2.79 -17.84 -10.00
CA PRO A 62 1.55 -17.14 -10.27
C PRO A 62 0.50 -17.61 -9.27
N HIS A 63 -0.02 -16.67 -8.52
CA HIS A 63 -1.06 -16.99 -7.57
C HIS A 63 -2.36 -17.14 -8.36
N ALA A 64 -3.05 -18.27 -8.18
CA ALA A 64 -4.38 -18.49 -8.77
C ALA A 64 -5.42 -17.63 -8.04
N GLY A 65 -5.24 -16.31 -8.06
CA GLY A 65 -6.19 -15.36 -7.55
C GLY A 65 -7.49 -15.48 -8.33
N SER A 66 -8.62 -15.47 -7.63
CA SER A 66 -9.92 -15.35 -8.27
C SER A 66 -9.91 -14.08 -9.14
N PRO A 67 -10.32 -14.12 -10.42
CA PRO A 67 -10.28 -12.97 -11.34
C PRO A 67 -11.14 -11.76 -10.89
N ARG A 68 -11.83 -11.90 -9.76
CA ARG A 68 -12.46 -10.82 -9.00
C ARG A 68 -12.15 -11.05 -7.52
N SER A 69 -11.70 -10.00 -6.83
CA SER A 69 -11.66 -9.92 -5.36
C SER A 69 -13.01 -10.37 -4.81
N ARG A 70 -13.10 -11.61 -4.33
CA ARG A 70 -14.34 -12.13 -3.73
C ARG A 70 -14.36 -11.60 -2.30
N ARG A 71 -15.26 -10.66 -2.04
CA ARG A 71 -15.47 -10.15 -0.69
C ARG A 71 -16.00 -11.28 0.19
N ASP A 72 -15.20 -11.69 1.16
CA ASP A 72 -15.63 -12.60 2.20
C ASP A 72 -16.23 -11.79 3.36
N ARG A 73 -17.56 -11.72 3.38
CA ARG A 73 -18.28 -10.95 4.41
C ARG A 73 -18.02 -11.48 5.82
N GLY A 74 -17.87 -12.79 5.98
CA GLY A 74 -17.63 -13.39 7.30
C GLY A 74 -16.24 -13.03 7.82
N PHE A 75 -15.23 -13.02 6.93
CA PHE A 75 -13.89 -12.56 7.28
C PHE A 75 -13.86 -11.05 7.55
N GLU A 76 -14.47 -10.23 6.69
CA GLU A 76 -14.57 -8.78 6.89
C GLU A 76 -15.28 -8.42 8.21
N GLN A 77 -16.28 -9.18 8.64
CA GLN A 77 -16.93 -8.99 9.95
C GLN A 77 -15.97 -9.23 11.12
N ARG A 78 -15.09 -10.25 11.04
CA ARG A 78 -14.06 -10.47 12.07
C ARG A 78 -13.03 -9.34 12.09
N LEU A 79 -12.65 -8.82 10.92
CA LEU A 79 -11.75 -7.67 10.80
C LEU A 79 -12.38 -6.39 11.37
N ALA A 80 -13.67 -6.17 11.12
CA ALA A 80 -14.42 -5.05 11.66
C ALA A 80 -14.56 -5.13 13.19
N ALA A 81 -14.82 -6.32 13.74
CA ALA A 81 -14.94 -6.53 15.18
C ALA A 81 -13.62 -6.30 15.95
N ALA A 82 -12.48 -6.34 15.25
CA ALA A 82 -11.16 -6.06 15.81
C ALA A 82 -10.78 -4.57 15.81
N VAL A 83 -11.63 -3.68 15.28
CA VAL A 83 -11.39 -2.22 15.30
C VAL A 83 -11.70 -1.68 16.71
N PRO A 84 -10.76 -0.97 17.37
CA PRO A 84 -10.89 -0.59 18.78
C PRO A 84 -11.84 0.60 19.03
N HIS A 85 -12.25 1.30 17.97
CA HIS A 85 -13.13 2.46 18.03
C HIS A 85 -14.35 2.28 17.12
N ARG A 86 -15.46 2.93 17.48
CA ARG A 86 -16.72 2.84 16.74
C ARG A 86 -16.89 3.90 15.67
N GLU A 87 -16.19 5.02 15.82
CA GLU A 87 -16.37 6.19 14.96
C GLU A 87 -15.03 6.86 14.68
N THR A 88 -14.88 7.34 13.44
CA THR A 88 -13.81 8.25 13.04
C THR A 88 -14.40 9.64 12.77
N PRO A 89 -13.74 10.71 13.22
CA PRO A 89 -14.07 12.06 12.77
C PRO A 89 -13.69 12.22 11.28
N VAL A 90 -14.58 12.81 10.50
CA VAL A 90 -14.39 13.10 9.07
C VAL A 90 -14.72 14.56 8.82
N SER A 91 -13.77 15.32 8.30
CA SER A 91 -14.02 16.69 7.85
C SER A 91 -14.75 16.69 6.50
N VAL A 92 -15.85 17.42 6.43
CA VAL A 92 -16.66 17.64 5.23
C VAL A 92 -16.95 19.13 5.08
N THR A 93 -17.42 19.55 3.92
CA THR A 93 -17.92 20.91 3.72
C THR A 93 -19.44 20.90 3.83
N PHE A 94 -20.02 21.70 4.71
CA PHE A 94 -21.46 21.94 4.74
C PHE A 94 -21.86 22.77 3.52
N LEU A 95 -22.93 22.39 2.82
CA LEU A 95 -23.42 23.12 1.65
C LEU A 95 -24.80 23.73 1.90
N ASP A 96 -25.73 22.95 2.44
CA ASP A 96 -27.12 23.38 2.61
C ASP A 96 -27.86 22.55 3.67
N LEU A 97 -28.96 23.07 4.19
CA LEU A 97 -29.94 22.34 4.99
C LEU A 97 -31.30 22.48 4.30
N ASP A 98 -31.96 21.35 4.04
CA ASP A 98 -33.36 21.32 3.64
C ASP A 98 -34.24 21.11 4.90
N PRO A 99 -34.92 22.16 5.40
CA PRO A 99 -35.75 22.06 6.59
C PRO A 99 -37.02 21.24 6.35
N ALA A 100 -37.48 21.12 5.09
CA ALA A 100 -38.70 20.39 4.76
C ALA A 100 -38.48 18.88 4.80
N THR A 101 -37.26 18.42 4.48
CA THR A 101 -36.92 16.99 4.48
C THR A 101 -36.03 16.59 5.67
N GLU A 102 -35.65 17.54 6.52
CA GLU A 102 -34.71 17.36 7.64
C GLU A 102 -33.39 16.72 7.18
N ARG A 103 -32.82 17.23 6.09
CA ARG A 103 -31.57 16.71 5.51
C ARG A 103 -30.54 17.80 5.36
N VAL A 104 -29.28 17.42 5.57
CA VAL A 104 -28.11 18.28 5.35
C VAL A 104 -27.36 17.81 4.11
N LEU A 105 -27.03 18.74 3.22
CA LEU A 105 -26.18 18.51 2.06
C LEU A 105 -24.74 18.83 2.44
N VAL A 106 -23.86 17.85 2.28
CA VAL A 106 -22.43 18.01 2.51
C VAL A 106 -21.64 17.65 1.24
N ARG A 107 -20.47 18.26 1.08
CA ARG A 107 -19.46 17.85 0.10
C ARG A 107 -18.32 17.13 0.82
N ARG A 108 -18.02 15.93 0.37
CA ARG A 108 -16.90 15.11 0.85
C ARG A 108 -16.17 14.55 -0.37
N ASP A 109 -14.85 14.74 -0.43
CA ASP A 109 -14.01 14.19 -1.50
C ASP A 109 -14.54 14.51 -2.93
N GLY A 110 -15.10 15.71 -3.10
CA GLY A 110 -15.72 16.16 -4.36
C GLY A 110 -17.13 15.63 -4.63
N VAL A 111 -17.64 14.72 -3.80
CA VAL A 111 -18.98 14.14 -3.89
C VAL A 111 -19.96 14.90 -3.00
N ARG A 112 -21.17 15.16 -3.50
CA ARG A 112 -22.27 15.78 -2.75
C ARG A 112 -23.20 14.70 -2.20
N VAL A 113 -23.48 14.73 -0.90
CA VAL A 113 -24.25 13.69 -0.21
C VAL A 113 -25.29 14.33 0.72
N TRP A 114 -26.53 13.85 0.63
CA TRP A 114 -27.59 14.19 1.58
C TRP A 114 -27.55 13.23 2.78
N LEU A 115 -27.47 13.78 3.98
CA LEU A 115 -27.50 13.05 5.24
C LEU A 115 -28.70 13.50 6.07
N PRO A 116 -29.22 12.66 6.98
CA PRO A 116 -30.20 13.12 7.97
C PRO A 116 -29.65 14.28 8.80
N ALA A 117 -30.46 15.30 9.12
CA ALA A 117 -30.00 16.46 9.88
C ALA A 117 -29.59 16.13 11.33
N ASN A 118 -29.98 14.97 11.87
CA ASN A 118 -29.56 14.56 13.21
C ASN A 118 -28.07 14.16 13.30
N VAL A 119 -27.34 14.12 12.18
CA VAL A 119 -25.89 13.87 12.16
C VAL A 119 -25.06 15.13 12.50
N ILE A 120 -25.68 16.31 12.46
CA ILE A 120 -25.06 17.57 12.89
C ILE A 120 -25.58 17.94 14.28
N GLY A 121 -24.71 18.52 15.11
CA GLY A 121 -25.10 18.97 16.45
C GLY A 121 -26.10 20.12 16.35
N ALA A 122 -27.03 20.21 17.31
CA ALA A 122 -28.04 21.28 17.35
C ALA A 122 -27.44 22.69 17.41
N ASP A 123 -26.22 22.82 17.92
CA ASP A 123 -25.47 24.07 18.04
C ASP A 123 -24.63 24.41 16.79
N PHE A 124 -24.72 23.62 15.72
CA PHE A 124 -23.97 23.88 14.49
C PHE A 124 -24.57 25.07 13.74
N GLU A 125 -23.74 26.08 13.46
CA GLU A 125 -24.16 27.23 12.66
C GLU A 125 -24.19 26.85 11.17
N HIS A 126 -25.36 27.01 10.54
CA HIS A 126 -25.60 26.59 9.16
C HIS A 126 -25.02 27.59 8.15
N ILE A 127 -23.70 27.77 8.16
CA ILE A 127 -22.99 28.65 7.24
C ILE A 127 -22.57 27.83 6.01
N PRO A 128 -23.07 28.13 4.79
CA PRO A 128 -22.63 27.47 3.56
C PRO A 128 -21.11 27.55 3.38
N ASP A 129 -20.54 26.49 2.81
CA ASP A 129 -19.11 26.29 2.58
C ASP A 129 -18.23 26.23 3.86
N SER A 130 -18.84 26.19 5.05
CA SER A 130 -18.10 26.01 6.30
C SER A 130 -17.64 24.56 6.51
N PRO A 131 -16.52 24.33 7.23
CA PRO A 131 -16.10 23.00 7.62
C PRO A 131 -17.04 22.42 8.69
N LEU A 132 -17.40 21.15 8.52
CA LEU A 132 -18.20 20.37 9.45
C LEU A 132 -17.48 19.05 9.73
N VAL A 133 -17.48 18.60 10.98
CA VAL A 133 -16.92 17.30 11.36
C VAL A 133 -18.05 16.32 11.62
N LEU A 134 -18.10 15.25 10.83
CA LEU A 134 -19.04 14.15 11.01
C LEU A 134 -18.37 12.99 11.76
N ARG A 135 -19.16 12.28 12.56
CA ARG A 135 -18.78 10.96 13.09
C ARG A 135 -19.26 9.89 12.12
N CYS A 136 -18.33 9.10 11.59
CA CYS A 136 -18.63 8.06 10.62
C CYS A 136 -18.09 6.72 11.10
N ASP A 137 -18.67 5.62 10.61
CA ASP A 137 -18.06 4.29 10.74
C ASP A 137 -16.57 4.37 10.29
N PRO A 138 -15.61 3.80 11.02
CA PRO A 138 -14.20 3.80 10.61
C PRO A 138 -13.93 2.89 9.41
N ALA A 139 -14.76 1.87 9.19
CA ALA A 139 -14.59 0.91 8.11
C ALA A 139 -14.92 1.51 6.73
N ARG A 140 -14.09 1.15 5.75
CA ARG A 140 -14.17 1.56 4.36
C ARG A 140 -13.97 0.33 3.46
N PRO A 141 -14.88 -0.65 3.51
CA PRO A 141 -14.72 -1.86 2.72
C PRO A 141 -14.74 -1.51 1.22
N ALA A 142 -13.95 -2.23 0.43
CA ALA A 142 -13.89 -2.13 -1.03
C ALA A 142 -13.34 -0.81 -1.62
N VAL A 143 -12.68 0.04 -0.83
CA VAL A 143 -11.90 1.18 -1.37
C VAL A 143 -10.67 0.70 -2.14
N SER A 144 -10.00 -0.34 -1.63
CA SER A 144 -8.87 -0.98 -2.29
C SER A 144 -9.24 -2.44 -2.58
N PRO A 145 -9.25 -2.88 -3.85
CA PRO A 145 -9.64 -4.25 -4.19
C PRO A 145 -8.85 -5.30 -3.40
N GLY A 146 -9.54 -6.26 -2.79
CA GLY A 146 -8.95 -7.30 -1.96
C GLY A 146 -8.55 -6.88 -0.54
N PHE A 147 -8.78 -5.63 -0.14
CA PHE A 147 -8.45 -5.12 1.19
C PHE A 147 -9.68 -4.57 1.94
N PHE A 148 -9.65 -4.73 3.26
CA PHE A 148 -10.49 -4.05 4.22
C PHE A 148 -9.72 -2.85 4.79
N LEU A 149 -10.26 -1.65 4.66
CA LEU A 149 -9.59 -0.40 5.06
C LEU A 149 -10.32 0.22 6.25
N VAL A 150 -9.56 0.81 7.17
CA VAL A 150 -10.08 1.58 8.31
C VAL A 150 -9.32 2.90 8.47
N ASP A 151 -10.06 3.91 8.91
CA ASP A 151 -9.50 5.15 9.45
C ASP A 151 -9.41 5.04 10.98
N GLY A 152 -8.37 5.61 11.60
CA GLY A 152 -8.19 5.63 13.06
C GLY A 152 -9.24 6.48 13.80
N SER A 153 -9.17 6.51 15.14
CA SER A 153 -10.05 7.37 15.96
C SER A 153 -9.73 8.86 15.82
N ARG A 154 -8.56 9.17 15.26
CA ARG A 154 -8.10 10.50 14.87
C ARG A 154 -8.21 10.64 13.34
N PRO A 155 -8.47 11.85 12.81
CA PRO A 155 -8.45 12.06 11.36
C PRO A 155 -7.07 11.66 10.80
N PRO A 156 -6.99 10.83 9.75
CA PRO A 156 -5.71 10.49 9.15
C PRO A 156 -5.07 11.74 8.53
N VAL A 157 -3.75 11.81 8.56
CA VAL A 157 -3.00 12.85 7.86
C VAL A 157 -3.15 12.60 6.35
N THR A 158 -3.73 13.57 5.63
CA THR A 158 -4.00 13.46 4.18
C THR A 158 -3.04 14.27 3.32
N SER A 159 -2.13 15.02 3.94
CA SER A 159 -1.15 15.88 3.26
C SER A 159 0.26 15.65 3.79
N GLY A 160 1.25 15.95 2.96
CA GLY A 160 2.66 15.78 3.31
C GLY A 160 3.17 14.35 3.12
N PRO A 161 4.43 14.10 3.54
CA PRO A 161 5.08 12.82 3.37
C PRO A 161 4.44 11.73 4.25
N LEU A 162 4.06 10.61 3.63
CA LEU A 162 3.51 9.45 4.32
C LEU A 162 4.53 8.33 4.43
N LEU A 163 4.60 7.72 5.61
CA LEU A 163 5.34 6.49 5.87
C LEU A 163 4.37 5.32 5.87
N ARG A 164 4.70 4.27 5.10
CA ARG A 164 3.97 3.02 5.09
C ARG A 164 4.68 2.00 5.97
N VAL A 165 3.94 1.32 6.83
CA VAL A 165 4.42 0.17 7.62
C VAL A 165 3.73 -1.08 7.09
N TYR A 166 4.51 -2.04 6.63
CA TYR A 166 4.08 -3.32 6.06
C TYR A 166 4.25 -4.44 7.06
N LEU A 167 3.25 -5.31 7.15
CA LEU A 167 3.29 -6.53 7.95
C LEU A 167 3.03 -7.76 7.06
N HIS A 168 3.93 -8.74 7.16
CA HIS A 168 3.83 -10.01 6.46
C HIS A 168 2.87 -10.95 7.16
N LEU A 169 1.66 -11.09 6.61
CA LEU A 169 0.65 -11.99 7.16
C LEU A 169 0.69 -13.36 6.47
N ARG A 170 0.67 -14.44 7.28
CA ARG A 170 0.78 -15.81 6.77
C ARG A 170 -0.55 -16.47 6.43
N SER A 171 -1.62 -16.15 7.16
CA SER A 171 -2.92 -16.79 6.99
C SER A 171 -4.09 -15.89 7.41
N ALA A 172 -5.26 -16.17 6.87
CA ALA A 172 -6.51 -15.50 7.24
C ALA A 172 -6.91 -15.76 8.71
N GLU A 173 -6.48 -16.89 9.28
CA GLU A 173 -6.82 -17.30 10.65
C GLU A 173 -6.21 -16.38 11.69
N SER A 174 -4.90 -16.11 11.61
CA SER A 174 -4.20 -15.25 12.57
C SER A 174 -4.35 -13.75 12.28
N THR A 175 -4.95 -13.40 11.15
CA THR A 175 -5.02 -12.01 10.69
C THR A 175 -5.84 -11.10 11.61
N PRO A 176 -7.05 -11.47 12.08
CA PRO A 176 -7.84 -10.60 12.95
C PRO A 176 -7.13 -10.27 14.27
N GLU A 177 -6.34 -11.19 14.82
CA GLU A 177 -5.57 -10.98 16.04
C GLU A 177 -4.43 -9.98 15.82
N ILE A 178 -3.58 -10.20 14.80
CA ILE A 178 -2.49 -9.26 14.46
C ILE A 178 -3.07 -7.87 14.13
N TRP A 179 -4.16 -7.83 13.38
CA TRP A 179 -4.88 -6.61 13.06
C TRP A 179 -5.33 -5.87 14.33
N SER A 180 -5.96 -6.59 15.27
CA SER A 180 -6.37 -6.05 16.56
C SER A 180 -5.19 -5.50 17.36
N ILE A 181 -4.07 -6.23 17.44
CA ILE A 181 -2.85 -5.80 18.16
C ILE A 181 -2.34 -4.46 17.59
N VAL A 182 -2.21 -4.36 16.27
CA VAL A 182 -1.73 -3.14 15.61
C VAL A 182 -2.66 -1.97 15.86
N LEU A 183 -3.98 -2.15 15.65
CA LEU A 183 -4.94 -1.07 15.83
C LEU A 183 -5.04 -0.61 17.29
N ASN A 184 -5.05 -1.54 18.24
CA ASN A 184 -5.08 -1.19 19.66
C ASN A 184 -3.82 -0.45 20.09
N THR A 185 -2.65 -0.85 19.57
CA THR A 185 -1.37 -0.15 19.83
C THR A 185 -1.43 1.30 19.36
N LEU A 186 -1.94 1.53 18.15
CA LEU A 186 -2.07 2.88 17.58
C LEU A 186 -3.13 3.70 18.31
N HIS A 187 -4.27 3.10 18.63
CA HIS A 187 -5.36 3.76 19.35
C HIS A 187 -4.95 4.16 20.77
N ALA A 188 -4.29 3.28 21.52
CA ALA A 188 -3.80 3.58 22.86
C ALA A 188 -2.72 4.68 22.88
N GLY A 189 -2.00 4.86 21.77
CA GLY A 189 -1.02 5.93 21.58
C GLY A 189 -1.60 7.26 21.09
N ASP A 190 -2.93 7.37 20.89
CA ASP A 190 -3.60 8.52 20.24
C ASP A 190 -3.01 8.88 18.84
N ILE A 191 -2.53 7.87 18.12
CA ILE A 191 -1.83 8.05 16.84
C ILE A 191 -2.84 8.22 15.71
N ALA A 192 -2.60 9.18 14.80
CA ALA A 192 -3.39 9.31 13.59
C ALA A 192 -2.91 8.33 12.52
N TYR A 193 -3.82 7.51 12.01
CA TYR A 193 -3.47 6.52 10.98
C TYR A 193 -4.62 6.22 10.03
N ARG A 194 -4.25 5.70 8.87
CA ARG A 194 -5.12 4.88 8.02
C ARG A 194 -4.48 3.52 7.90
N ALA A 195 -5.25 2.46 7.94
CA ALA A 195 -4.71 1.12 7.81
C ALA A 195 -5.57 0.27 6.90
N LYS A 196 -4.95 -0.69 6.21
CA LYS A 196 -5.64 -1.68 5.41
C LYS A 196 -5.07 -3.05 5.67
N VAL A 197 -5.92 -4.06 5.59
CA VAL A 197 -5.56 -5.46 5.76
C VAL A 197 -6.22 -6.28 4.66
N ILE A 198 -5.50 -7.26 4.12
CA ILE A 198 -6.02 -8.13 3.08
C ILE A 198 -7.29 -8.84 3.58
N SER A 199 -8.36 -8.76 2.79
CA SER A 199 -9.66 -9.38 3.08
C SER A 199 -10.01 -10.52 2.12
N ASP A 200 -9.14 -10.78 1.14
CA ASP A 200 -9.21 -11.97 0.30
C ASP A 200 -8.38 -13.10 0.95
N GLN A 201 -9.07 -14.11 1.49
CA GLN A 201 -8.43 -15.26 2.13
C GLN A 201 -7.56 -16.07 1.16
N ALA A 202 -7.90 -16.08 -0.14
CA ALA A 202 -7.09 -16.81 -1.11
C ALA A 202 -5.72 -16.17 -1.25
N ALA A 203 -5.59 -14.87 -0.94
CA ALA A 203 -4.37 -14.12 -1.20
C ALA A 203 -3.26 -14.31 -0.15
N PHE A 204 -3.43 -15.12 0.88
CA PHE A 204 -2.33 -15.39 1.82
C PHE A 204 -1.34 -16.44 1.26
N PRO A 205 -0.06 -16.40 1.67
CA PRO A 205 0.60 -15.39 2.49
C PRO A 205 1.00 -14.14 1.69
N ARG A 206 1.20 -12.99 2.34
CA ARG A 206 1.66 -11.75 1.69
C ARG A 206 2.54 -10.90 2.62
N ARG A 207 3.63 -10.37 2.08
CA ARG A 207 4.51 -9.39 2.76
C ARG A 207 3.85 -8.02 2.95
N ASP A 208 2.82 -7.72 2.15
CA ASP A 208 1.98 -6.53 2.21
C ASP A 208 0.57 -6.81 2.73
N GLY A 209 0.41 -7.88 3.53
CA GLY A 209 -0.89 -8.34 4.02
C GLY A 209 -1.61 -7.34 4.92
N LEU A 210 -0.86 -6.51 5.65
CA LEU A 210 -1.38 -5.36 6.40
C LEU A 210 -0.46 -4.16 6.14
N VAL A 211 -1.06 -3.01 5.88
CA VAL A 211 -0.35 -1.75 5.63
C VAL A 211 -0.94 -0.64 6.50
N VAL A 212 -0.10 0.02 7.29
CA VAL A 212 -0.45 1.23 8.06
C VAL A 212 0.19 2.44 7.38
N TYR A 213 -0.56 3.53 7.26
CA TYR A 213 -0.13 4.82 6.74
C TYR A 213 -0.02 5.80 7.91
N LEU A 214 1.18 6.34 8.11
CA LEU A 214 1.53 7.27 9.18
C LEU A 214 1.95 8.61 8.58
N GLY A 215 1.44 9.71 9.16
CA GLY A 215 1.90 11.06 8.84
C GLY A 215 3.18 11.44 9.56
N GLU A 216 3.78 12.56 9.17
CA GLU A 216 5.08 13.04 9.69
C GLU A 216 5.20 13.10 11.21
N GLY A 217 4.15 13.55 11.90
CA GLY A 217 4.15 13.61 13.37
C GLY A 217 4.12 12.25 14.08
N ASP A 218 3.83 11.17 13.35
CA ASP A 218 3.55 9.85 13.89
C ASP A 218 4.49 8.75 13.38
N TRP A 219 5.58 9.09 12.68
CA TRP A 219 6.49 8.09 12.11
C TRP A 219 7.14 7.17 13.16
N GLN A 220 7.36 7.65 14.39
CA GLN A 220 7.86 6.81 15.48
C GLN A 220 6.94 5.63 15.82
N ALA A 221 5.67 5.67 15.42
CA ALA A 221 4.74 4.57 15.64
C ALA A 221 5.13 3.29 14.87
N ALA A 222 5.99 3.39 13.85
CA ALA A 222 6.52 2.22 13.16
C ALA A 222 7.25 1.25 14.12
N ASP A 223 8.07 1.78 15.03
CA ASP A 223 8.79 0.98 16.03
C ASP A 223 7.85 0.38 17.08
N LEU A 224 6.80 1.11 17.45
CA LEU A 224 5.76 0.62 18.35
C LEU A 224 5.03 -0.58 17.73
N ILE A 225 4.63 -0.47 16.46
CA ILE A 225 4.02 -1.57 15.71
C ILE A 225 4.95 -2.78 15.66
N ALA A 226 6.21 -2.59 15.24
CA ALA A 226 7.18 -3.68 15.11
C ALA A 226 7.45 -4.39 16.45
N THR A 227 7.43 -3.63 17.55
CA THR A 227 7.57 -4.18 18.90
C THR A 227 6.33 -4.97 19.32
N ALA A 228 5.13 -4.43 19.07
CA ALA A 228 3.87 -5.04 19.48
C ALA A 228 3.61 -6.40 18.81
N VAL A 229 4.02 -6.58 17.55
CA VAL A 229 3.81 -7.85 16.82
C VAL A 229 5.00 -8.81 16.85
N ARG A 230 6.08 -8.46 17.56
CA ARG A 230 7.34 -9.21 17.54
C ARG A 230 7.13 -10.65 18.03
N GLY A 231 7.59 -11.62 17.23
CA GLY A 231 7.52 -13.04 17.58
C GLY A 231 6.13 -13.66 17.45
N HIS A 232 5.13 -12.92 16.97
CA HIS A 232 3.79 -13.47 16.78
C HIS A 232 3.80 -14.58 15.71
N PRO A 233 3.23 -15.77 15.97
CA PRO A 233 3.36 -16.95 15.08
C PRO A 233 2.68 -16.78 13.71
N GLY A 234 1.67 -15.91 13.65
CA GLY A 234 0.97 -15.54 12.41
C GLY A 234 1.74 -14.59 11.48
N LEU A 235 2.86 -14.04 11.93
CA LEU A 235 3.72 -13.14 11.15
C LEU A 235 4.80 -13.95 10.42
N GLY A 236 5.00 -13.67 9.13
CA GLY A 236 6.13 -14.22 8.38
C GLY A 236 7.43 -13.50 8.72
N ALA A 237 8.59 -14.06 8.36
CA ALA A 237 9.88 -13.41 8.61
C ALA A 237 10.30 -12.46 7.47
N ASP A 238 9.89 -12.78 6.23
CA ASP A 238 10.29 -12.02 5.04
C ASP A 238 9.63 -10.64 4.96
N VAL A 239 10.29 -9.72 4.26
CA VAL A 239 9.76 -8.40 3.90
C VAL A 239 9.91 -8.15 2.40
N SER A 240 9.25 -7.12 1.87
CA SER A 240 9.42 -6.73 0.47
C SER A 240 10.86 -6.35 0.15
N MET A 241 11.35 -6.75 -1.03
CA MET A 241 12.63 -6.33 -1.58
C MET A 241 12.76 -4.81 -1.81
N PHE A 242 11.62 -4.10 -1.86
CA PHE A 242 11.60 -2.65 -2.05
C PHE A 242 11.48 -1.87 -0.74
N ALA A 243 11.12 -2.51 0.38
CA ALA A 243 10.86 -1.84 1.66
C ALA A 243 12.03 -2.02 2.63
N SER A 244 12.28 -1.10 3.55
CA SER A 244 13.36 -1.22 4.53
C SER A 244 12.91 -2.08 5.71
N ALA A 245 13.68 -3.11 6.07
CA ALA A 245 13.31 -4.00 7.16
C ALA A 245 13.39 -3.27 8.51
N LEU A 246 12.33 -3.33 9.29
CA LEU A 246 12.30 -2.85 10.68
C LEU A 246 12.44 -4.02 11.67
N GLY A 247 11.98 -5.20 11.28
CA GLY A 247 12.10 -6.44 12.01
C GLY A 247 11.61 -7.62 11.16
N ALA A 248 11.61 -8.83 11.73
CA ALA A 248 11.04 -10.00 11.06
C ALA A 248 9.57 -9.73 10.68
N GLY A 249 9.28 -9.77 9.38
CA GLY A 249 7.93 -9.55 8.86
C GLY A 249 7.43 -8.11 8.90
N VAL A 250 8.23 -7.15 9.35
CA VAL A 250 7.83 -5.74 9.46
C VAL A 250 8.81 -4.87 8.68
N ALA A 251 8.29 -4.04 7.77
CA ALA A 251 9.10 -3.16 6.96
C ALA A 251 8.44 -1.79 6.76
N THR A 252 9.24 -0.80 6.40
CA THR A 252 8.76 0.55 6.12
C THR A 252 9.13 1.01 4.71
N ALA A 253 8.31 1.89 4.14
CA ALA A 253 8.66 2.60 2.92
C ALA A 253 7.94 3.94 2.81
N TRP A 254 8.56 4.87 2.11
CA TRP A 254 7.98 6.17 1.81
C TRP A 254 6.98 6.09 0.67
N GLU A 255 5.87 6.80 0.79
CA GLU A 255 4.92 6.98 -0.31
C GLU A 255 5.64 7.50 -1.56
N PRO A 256 5.43 6.91 -2.75
CA PRO A 256 6.04 7.41 -3.98
C PRO A 256 5.67 8.88 -4.25
N VAL A 257 6.66 9.69 -4.61
CA VAL A 257 6.48 11.11 -5.00
C VAL A 257 6.58 11.33 -6.51
N ASP A 258 6.54 10.24 -7.27
CA ASP A 258 6.68 10.28 -8.72
C ASP A 258 5.42 10.84 -9.39
N THR A 259 5.57 12.01 -10.04
CA THR A 259 4.47 12.71 -10.68
C THR A 259 4.33 12.41 -12.18
N HIS A 260 5.16 11.54 -12.77
CA HIS A 260 5.12 11.24 -14.19
C HIS A 260 3.75 10.64 -14.61
N PRO A 261 3.33 10.86 -15.87
CA PRO A 261 2.11 10.25 -16.39
C PRO A 261 2.12 8.72 -16.24
N GLY A 262 1.00 8.16 -15.77
CA GLY A 262 0.87 6.71 -15.54
C GLY A 262 1.41 6.21 -14.19
N MET A 263 2.14 7.03 -13.43
CA MET A 263 2.64 6.66 -12.09
C MET A 263 1.66 7.00 -10.97
N ARG A 264 0.79 7.99 -11.20
CA ARG A 264 -0.25 8.39 -10.24
C ARG A 264 -1.25 7.25 -10.01
N GLY A 265 -1.56 7.01 -8.73
CA GLY A 265 -2.54 5.99 -8.33
C GLY A 265 -1.99 4.57 -8.23
N LEU A 266 -0.74 4.32 -8.62
CA LEU A 266 -0.08 3.05 -8.33
C LEU A 266 0.17 2.90 -6.83
N SER A 267 -0.01 1.68 -6.30
CA SER A 267 0.53 1.37 -4.98
C SER A 267 2.06 1.41 -5.01
N PHE A 268 2.72 1.61 -3.86
CA PHE A 268 4.18 1.58 -3.74
C PHE A 268 4.82 0.37 -4.42
N GLY A 269 4.34 -0.84 -4.13
CA GLY A 269 4.89 -2.06 -4.75
C GLY A 269 4.75 -2.06 -6.26
N GLN A 270 3.60 -1.63 -6.77
CA GLN A 270 3.37 -1.52 -8.22
C GLN A 270 4.25 -0.45 -8.85
N HIS A 271 4.43 0.69 -8.20
CA HIS A 271 5.32 1.76 -8.68
C HIS A 271 6.76 1.25 -8.81
N ARG A 272 7.33 0.70 -7.74
CA ARG A 272 8.71 0.18 -7.74
C ARG A 272 8.89 -0.94 -8.76
N ALA A 273 7.94 -1.87 -8.82
CA ALA A 273 7.99 -2.99 -9.77
C ALA A 273 7.84 -2.53 -11.24
N HIS A 274 7.01 -1.52 -11.49
CA HIS A 274 6.83 -0.96 -12.82
C HIS A 274 8.10 -0.27 -13.31
N VAL A 275 8.68 0.62 -12.50
CA VAL A 275 9.95 1.29 -12.85
C VAL A 275 11.07 0.28 -13.08
N LEU A 276 11.18 -0.74 -12.21
CA LEU A 276 12.14 -1.83 -12.37
C LEU A 276 11.95 -2.58 -13.69
N ALA A 277 10.74 -3.06 -13.96
CA ALA A 277 10.45 -3.86 -15.15
C ALA A 277 10.69 -3.07 -16.44
N THR A 278 10.29 -1.81 -16.50
CA THR A 278 10.52 -0.94 -17.66
C THR A 278 12.01 -0.73 -17.90
N ALA A 279 12.80 -0.48 -16.85
CA ALA A 279 14.24 -0.31 -16.96
C ALA A 279 14.95 -1.57 -17.47
N LEU A 280 14.55 -2.74 -16.97
CA LEU A 280 15.15 -4.01 -17.39
C LEU A 280 14.83 -4.36 -18.84
N LEU A 281 13.60 -4.09 -19.29
CA LEU A 281 13.23 -4.33 -20.67
C LEU A 281 13.99 -3.39 -21.63
N ALA A 282 14.10 -2.10 -21.28
CA ALA A 282 14.88 -1.14 -22.06
C ALA A 282 16.36 -1.57 -22.13
N ALA A 283 16.95 -1.97 -21.00
CA ALA A 283 18.34 -2.45 -20.96
C ALA A 283 18.55 -3.66 -21.88
N ALA A 284 17.60 -4.60 -21.92
CA ALA A 284 17.67 -5.76 -22.80
C ALA A 284 17.55 -5.38 -24.29
N GLN A 285 16.76 -4.37 -24.63
CA GLN A 285 16.61 -3.87 -26.00
C GLN A 285 17.85 -3.11 -26.48
N ASP A 286 18.43 -2.29 -25.62
CA ASP A 286 19.54 -1.40 -25.95
C ASP A 286 20.92 -2.07 -25.74
N GLY A 287 20.95 -3.30 -25.19
CA GLY A 287 22.18 -4.02 -24.88
C GLY A 287 22.97 -3.40 -23.72
N GLU A 288 22.29 -2.68 -22.83
CA GLU A 288 22.89 -1.97 -21.70
C GLU A 288 23.00 -2.86 -20.44
N SER A 289 23.81 -2.43 -19.47
CA SER A 289 23.87 -3.08 -18.16
C SER A 289 22.53 -2.89 -17.42
N PRO A 290 21.87 -3.99 -16.99
CA PRO A 290 20.63 -3.91 -16.21
C PRO A 290 20.77 -3.05 -14.96
N GLU A 291 21.89 -3.14 -14.25
CA GLU A 291 22.13 -2.37 -13.02
C GLU A 291 22.21 -0.87 -13.30
N SER A 292 22.90 -0.48 -14.39
CA SER A 292 23.02 0.92 -14.80
C SER A 292 21.66 1.50 -15.19
N ALA A 293 20.91 0.78 -16.03
CA ALA A 293 19.58 1.20 -16.48
C ALA A 293 18.60 1.33 -15.30
N VAL A 294 18.62 0.38 -14.36
CA VAL A 294 17.79 0.44 -13.14
C VAL A 294 18.18 1.63 -12.27
N CYS A 295 19.48 1.89 -12.06
CA CYS A 295 19.91 3.07 -11.29
C CYS A 295 19.41 4.38 -11.91
N GLN A 296 19.53 4.51 -13.23
CA GLN A 296 19.05 5.68 -13.95
C GLN A 296 17.54 5.84 -13.86
N ALA A 297 16.79 4.76 -14.13
CA ALA A 297 15.33 4.78 -14.07
C ALA A 297 14.82 5.08 -12.66
N PHE A 298 15.46 4.52 -11.63
CA PHE A 298 15.11 4.81 -10.23
C PHE A 298 15.31 6.29 -9.92
N ARG A 299 16.44 6.88 -10.33
CA ARG A 299 16.69 8.32 -10.16
C ARG A 299 15.64 9.18 -10.85
N GLN A 300 15.30 8.85 -12.10
CA GLN A 300 14.26 9.54 -12.87
C GLN A 300 12.89 9.45 -12.19
N ALA A 301 12.57 8.29 -11.62
CA ALA A 301 11.34 8.04 -10.85
C ALA A 301 11.42 8.52 -9.38
N ARG A 302 12.46 9.27 -9.01
CA ARG A 302 12.69 9.81 -7.66
C ARG A 302 12.81 8.74 -6.58
N ILE A 303 13.27 7.53 -6.94
CA ILE A 303 13.58 6.41 -6.04
C ILE A 303 15.08 6.47 -5.71
N ASP A 304 15.46 6.29 -4.45
CA ASP A 304 16.87 6.12 -4.09
C ASP A 304 17.34 4.72 -4.53
N PRO A 305 18.32 4.60 -5.47
CA PRO A 305 18.80 3.29 -5.91
C PRO A 305 19.46 2.47 -4.80
N ARG A 306 20.03 3.13 -3.78
CA ARG A 306 20.70 2.47 -2.65
C ARG A 306 19.73 2.04 -1.55
N ASP A 307 18.59 2.72 -1.45
CA ASP A 307 17.50 2.37 -0.56
C ASP A 307 16.14 2.57 -1.26
N PRO A 308 15.62 1.56 -1.99
CA PRO A 308 14.37 1.67 -2.74
C PRO A 308 13.14 2.01 -1.89
N ALA A 309 13.25 1.90 -0.57
CA ALA A 309 12.21 2.30 0.36
C ALA A 309 12.09 3.82 0.45
N ARG A 310 13.12 4.57 0.07
CA ARG A 310 13.21 6.03 0.12
C ARG A 310 12.95 6.67 -1.25
N ASN A 311 12.59 7.95 -1.17
CA ASN A 311 12.58 8.82 -2.32
C ASN A 311 13.83 9.70 -2.32
N LEU A 312 14.29 10.10 -3.49
CA LEU A 312 15.33 11.12 -3.63
C LEU A 312 14.74 12.52 -3.35
N PRO A 313 15.54 13.41 -2.71
CA PRO A 313 15.16 14.80 -2.43
C PRO A 313 15.03 15.64 -3.69
#